data_AF-A0A9N9DEM9-F1
#
_entry.id   AF-A0A9N9DEM9-F1
#
_cell.length_a   1.000
_cell.length_b   1.000
_cell.length_c   1.000
_cell.angle_alpha   90.00
_cell.angle_beta   90.00
_cell.angle_gamma   90.00
#
_symmetry.space_group_name_H-M   'P 1'
#
loop_
_entity.id
_entity.type
_entity.pdbx_description
1 polymer ?
#
loop_
_entity_poly.entity_id
_entity_poly.type
_entity_poly.pdbx_seq_one_letter_code
_entity_poly.pdbx_strand_id
1 'polypeptide(L)'
;MNSSIPNLPGLPVDVDRVAELKTRVKDLLRTGQTGYFVCEKTDGLRVLVLIVLNANRQQEVYLIDRKNIYRFVPHIEFPVPGDNTFTTFQDGTIFDGELVLDKEADGS
;
A
#
# COMPACT_ATOMS: atom_id res chain seq x y z
N MET A 1 -3.60 -22.01 36.83
CA MET A 1 -4.74 -22.25 35.92
C MET A 1 -4.25 -21.96 34.51
N ASN A 2 -3.88 -23.01 33.78
CA ASN A 2 -3.45 -22.92 32.39
C ASN A 2 -4.70 -22.69 31.52
N SER A 3 -4.81 -21.52 30.89
CA SER A 3 -5.80 -21.28 29.84
C SER A 3 -5.16 -21.60 28.49
N SER A 4 -5.31 -22.87 28.07
CA SER A 4 -4.99 -23.32 26.73
C SER A 4 -5.84 -22.57 25.70
N ILE A 5 -5.19 -21.91 24.76
CA ILE A 5 -5.86 -21.29 23.58
C ILE A 5 -6.39 -22.45 22.72
N PRO A 6 -7.69 -22.47 22.34
CA PRO A 6 -8.22 -23.53 21.50
C PRO A 6 -7.64 -23.42 20.08
N ASN A 7 -7.18 -24.56 19.57
CA ASN A 7 -6.62 -24.73 18.24
C ASN A 7 -7.75 -24.62 17.20
N LEU A 8 -7.66 -23.64 16.29
CA LEU A 8 -8.63 -23.46 15.20
C LEU A 8 -8.27 -24.43 14.05
N PRO A 9 -9.23 -25.20 13.50
CA PRO A 9 -8.91 -26.27 12.56
C PRO A 9 -8.53 -25.75 11.15
N GLY A 10 -7.30 -26.05 10.75
CA GLY A 10 -7.02 -26.73 9.49
C GLY A 10 -7.22 -25.99 8.16
N LEU A 11 -6.53 -24.86 7.96
CA LEU A 11 -5.91 -24.63 6.65
C LEU A 11 -4.57 -25.37 6.65
N PRO A 12 -4.19 -26.11 5.60
CA PRO A 12 -2.88 -26.77 5.54
C PRO A 12 -1.80 -25.68 5.60
N VAL A 13 -1.20 -25.52 6.78
CA VAL A 13 0.02 -24.73 6.93
C VAL A 13 1.09 -25.55 6.26
N ASP A 14 1.46 -25.14 5.05
CA ASP A 14 2.59 -25.70 4.31
C ASP A 14 3.87 -25.52 5.16
N VAL A 15 4.23 -26.58 5.88
CA VAL A 15 5.33 -26.58 6.86
C VAL A 15 6.66 -26.32 6.15
N ASP A 16 6.78 -26.75 4.89
CA ASP A 16 7.95 -26.52 4.05
C ASP A 16 8.06 -25.03 3.69
N ARG A 17 6.94 -24.39 3.39
CA ARG A 17 6.88 -22.94 3.14
C ARG A 17 7.19 -22.11 4.38
N VAL A 18 6.78 -22.56 5.57
CA VAL A 18 7.14 -21.92 6.85
C VAL A 18 8.64 -22.03 7.11
N ALA A 19 9.26 -23.18 6.83
CA ALA A 19 10.70 -23.39 6.98
C ALA A 19 11.51 -22.53 5.97
N GLU A 20 11.03 -22.43 4.73
CA GLU A 20 11.62 -21.58 3.70
C GLU A 20 11.53 -20.09 4.09
N LEU A 21 10.37 -19.63 4.58
CA LEU A 21 10.18 -18.25 5.03
C LEU A 21 11.15 -17.90 6.16
N LYS A 22 11.27 -18.79 7.16
CA LYS A 22 12.20 -18.61 8.29
C LYS A 22 13.65 -18.46 7.81
N THR A 23 14.04 -19.25 6.83
CA THR A 23 15.40 -19.22 6.26
C THR A 23 15.65 -17.89 5.56
N ARG A 24 14.72 -17.43 4.71
CA ARG A 24 14.83 -16.15 3.98
C ARG A 24 14.84 -14.92 4.89
N VAL A 25 14.01 -14.90 5.93
CA VAL A 25 14.01 -13.82 6.93
C VAL A 25 15.35 -13.79 7.66
N LYS A 26 15.92 -14.96 8.00
CA LYS A 26 17.23 -15.05 8.66
C LYS A 26 18.36 -14.55 7.77
N ASP A 27 18.29 -14.77 6.47
CA ASP A 27 19.23 -14.21 5.50
C ASP A 27 19.08 -12.69 5.35
N LEU A 28 17.85 -12.15 5.39
CA LEU A 28 17.61 -10.71 5.42
C LEU A 28 18.26 -10.04 6.65
N LEU A 29 18.12 -10.66 7.81
CA LEU A 29 18.62 -10.14 9.08
C LEU A 29 20.13 -10.39 9.29
N ARG A 30 20.77 -11.23 8.45
CA ARG A 30 22.18 -11.62 8.59
C ARG A 30 23.16 -10.48 8.34
N THR A 31 22.79 -9.52 7.50
CA THR A 31 23.60 -8.33 7.24
C THR A 31 23.17 -7.27 8.24
N GLY A 32 23.77 -7.27 9.43
CA GLY A 32 23.56 -6.29 10.51
C GLY A 32 23.96 -4.84 10.15
N GLN A 33 23.85 -4.46 8.88
CA GLN A 33 24.24 -3.18 8.30
C GLN A 33 23.07 -2.37 7.73
N THR A 34 21.85 -2.94 7.64
CA THR A 34 20.68 -2.24 7.10
C THR A 34 19.47 -2.37 8.02
N GLY A 35 18.87 -1.24 8.40
CA GLY A 35 17.58 -1.23 9.09
C GLY A 35 16.45 -1.63 8.15
N TYR A 36 15.53 -2.48 8.62
CA TYR A 36 14.37 -2.93 7.85
C TYR A 36 13.10 -2.33 8.43
N PHE A 37 12.21 -1.89 7.54
CA PHE A 37 10.83 -1.57 7.87
C PHE A 37 9.95 -2.77 7.52
N VAL A 38 8.94 -3.03 8.35
CA VAL A 38 7.94 -4.08 8.13
C VAL A 38 6.54 -3.45 8.18
N CYS A 39 5.66 -3.91 7.31
CA CYS A 39 4.25 -3.56 7.30
C CYS A 39 3.42 -4.81 6.99
N GLU A 40 2.12 -4.74 7.25
CA GLU A 40 1.18 -5.74 6.76
C GLU A 40 1.19 -5.78 5.23
N LYS A 41 1.10 -6.98 4.66
CA LYS A 41 0.85 -7.13 3.23
C LYS A 41 -0.67 -7.15 3.00
N THR A 42 -1.18 -6.14 2.33
CA THR A 42 -2.59 -6.05 1.93
C THR A 42 -2.91 -6.95 0.73
N ASP A 43 -4.20 -7.22 0.52
CA ASP A 43 -4.74 -7.90 -0.68
C ASP A 43 -5.51 -6.89 -1.57
N GLY A 44 -4.84 -5.79 -1.90
CA GLY A 44 -5.37 -4.74 -2.76
C GLY A 44 -4.70 -4.70 -4.13
N LEU A 45 -5.07 -3.69 -4.92
CA LEU A 45 -4.52 -3.45 -6.24
C LEU A 45 -3.31 -2.51 -6.13
N ARG A 46 -2.10 -3.02 -6.41
CA ARG A 46 -0.92 -2.15 -6.51
C ARG A 46 -1.05 -1.19 -7.68
N VAL A 47 -0.93 0.11 -7.40
CA VAL A 47 -1.00 1.20 -8.37
C VAL A 47 0.06 2.25 -8.09
N LEU A 48 0.57 2.88 -9.15
CA LEU A 48 1.26 4.17 -9.01
C LEU A 48 0.20 5.28 -9.10
N VAL A 49 0.32 6.29 -8.26
CA VAL A 49 -0.51 7.49 -8.32
C VAL A 49 0.32 8.59 -8.97
N LEU A 50 -0.09 9.06 -10.14
CA LEU A 50 0.53 10.20 -10.82
C LEU A 50 -0.36 11.43 -10.66
N ILE A 51 0.23 12.52 -10.17
CA ILE A 51 -0.44 13.80 -9.93
C ILE A 51 0.24 14.84 -10.81
N VAL A 52 -0.53 15.48 -11.69
CA VAL A 52 -0.05 16.48 -12.63
C VAL A 52 -1.04 17.62 -12.77
N LEU A 53 -0.57 18.79 -13.19
CA LEU A 53 -1.42 19.87 -13.67
C LEU A 53 -1.56 19.81 -15.18
N ASN A 54 -2.78 19.98 -15.68
CA ASN A 54 -3.02 20.10 -17.11
C ASN A 54 -2.74 21.52 -17.63
N ALA A 55 -2.95 21.73 -18.93
CA ALA A 55 -2.71 23.03 -19.58
C ALA A 55 -3.55 24.18 -18.98
N ASN A 56 -4.68 23.88 -18.36
CA ASN A 56 -5.55 24.85 -17.68
C ASN A 56 -5.22 25.03 -16.19
N ARG A 57 -4.11 24.45 -15.72
CA ARG A 57 -3.70 24.41 -14.30
C ARG A 57 -4.70 23.70 -13.39
N GLN A 58 -5.48 22.79 -13.93
CA GLN A 58 -6.35 21.91 -13.14
C GLN A 58 -5.61 20.63 -12.80
N GLN A 59 -5.79 20.13 -11.59
CA GLN A 59 -5.12 18.90 -11.17
C GLN A 59 -5.79 17.68 -11.78
N GLU A 60 -4.97 16.79 -12.32
CA GLU A 60 -5.35 15.48 -12.82
C GLU A 60 -4.60 14.40 -12.06
N VAL A 61 -5.35 13.41 -11.59
CA VAL A 61 -4.84 12.26 -10.85
C VAL A 61 -5.05 11.01 -11.66
N TYR A 62 -3.98 10.25 -11.88
CA TYR A 62 -4.01 8.99 -12.61
C TYR A 62 -3.54 7.84 -11.73
N LEU A 63 -4.31 6.75 -11.72
CA LEU A 63 -3.88 5.47 -11.19
C LEU A 63 -3.32 4.62 -12.32
N ILE A 64 -2.08 4.17 -12.15
CA ILE A 64 -1.35 3.39 -13.15
C ILE A 64 -1.16 1.97 -12.59
N ASP A 65 -1.73 0.98 -13.28
CA ASP A 65 -1.58 -0.42 -12.86
C ASP A 65 -0.28 -1.06 -13.39
N ARG A 66 -0.04 -2.32 -13.01
CA ARG A 66 1.15 -3.08 -13.45
C ARG A 66 1.19 -3.33 -14.97
N LYS A 67 0.07 -3.16 -15.67
CA LYS A 67 -0.02 -3.28 -17.14
C LYS A 67 0.22 -1.93 -17.82
N ASN A 68 0.62 -0.91 -17.07
CA ASN A 68 0.83 0.45 -17.54
C ASN A 68 -0.46 1.08 -18.11
N ILE A 69 -1.62 0.71 -17.56
CA ILE A 69 -2.91 1.31 -17.93
C ILE A 69 -3.15 2.50 -17.01
N TYR A 70 -3.34 3.66 -17.63
CA TYR A 70 -3.60 4.93 -16.94
C TYR A 70 -5.12 5.11 -16.78
N ARG A 71 -5.56 5.28 -15.54
CA ARG A 71 -6.97 5.53 -15.21
C ARG A 71 -7.09 6.88 -14.54
N PHE A 72 -7.77 7.81 -15.20
CA PHE A 72 -8.10 9.11 -14.61
C PHE A 72 -9.09 8.93 -13.45
N VAL A 73 -8.80 9.58 -12.33
CA VAL A 73 -9.68 9.59 -11.15
C VAL A 73 -10.15 11.03 -10.89
N PRO A 74 -11.42 11.34 -11.14
CA PRO A 74 -11.95 12.67 -10.90
C PRO A 74 -12.18 12.91 -9.41
N HIS A 75 -12.31 14.18 -9.02
CA HIS A 75 -12.70 14.63 -7.68
C HIS A 75 -11.72 14.23 -6.55
N ILE A 76 -10.44 14.05 -6.89
CA ILE A 76 -9.36 13.91 -5.91
C ILE A 76 -8.40 15.08 -6.12
N GLU A 77 -8.11 15.80 -5.04
CA GLU A 77 -7.22 16.95 -5.05
C GLU A 77 -6.14 16.82 -3.97
N PHE A 78 -4.89 17.11 -4.34
CA PHE A 78 -3.70 17.08 -3.49
C PHE A 78 -3.17 18.50 -3.31
N PRO A 79 -3.49 19.18 -2.19
CA PRO A 79 -3.01 20.53 -1.91
C PRO A 79 -1.54 20.53 -1.51
N VAL A 80 -0.89 21.69 -1.64
CA VAL A 80 0.49 21.89 -1.16
C VAL A 80 0.48 22.24 0.33
N PRO A 81 1.29 21.58 1.17
CA PRO A 81 1.40 21.94 2.59
C PRO A 81 1.83 23.40 2.79
N GLY A 82 1.16 24.11 3.69
CA GLY A 82 1.47 25.50 4.03
C GLY A 82 0.70 26.55 3.23
N ASP A 83 -0.09 26.16 2.21
CA ASP A 83 -1.04 27.05 1.54
C ASP A 83 -2.43 26.97 2.19
N ASN A 84 -2.80 27.97 2.98
CA ASN A 84 -4.11 28.07 3.62
C ASN A 84 -5.24 28.48 2.67
N THR A 85 -4.91 28.83 1.41
CA THR A 85 -5.91 29.22 0.42
C THR A 85 -6.45 28.03 -0.37
N PHE A 86 -5.77 26.88 -0.31
CA PHE A 86 -6.08 25.68 -1.12
C PHE A 86 -6.16 25.98 -2.62
N THR A 87 -5.35 26.93 -3.10
CA THR A 87 -5.31 27.32 -4.52
C THR A 87 -4.10 26.74 -5.24
N THR A 88 -3.12 26.25 -4.49
CA THR A 88 -1.93 25.58 -5.01
C THR A 88 -2.00 24.08 -4.81
N PHE A 89 -1.61 23.37 -5.85
CA PHE A 89 -1.78 21.92 -5.98
C PHE A 89 -0.44 21.27 -6.34
N GLN A 90 -0.26 20.03 -5.90
CA GLN A 90 0.89 19.21 -6.28
C GLN A 90 0.92 19.00 -7.80
N ASP A 91 2.12 19.06 -8.38
CA ASP A 91 2.38 18.84 -9.79
C ASP A 91 3.65 17.99 -9.97
N GLY A 92 3.66 17.11 -10.97
CA GLY A 92 4.80 16.23 -11.26
C GLY A 92 5.15 15.24 -10.14
N THR A 93 4.17 14.83 -9.33
CA THR A 93 4.39 13.94 -8.17
C THR A 93 3.95 12.51 -8.48
N ILE A 94 4.74 11.52 -8.02
CA ILE A 94 4.40 10.10 -8.14
C ILE A 94 4.45 9.40 -6.77
N PHE A 95 3.43 8.60 -6.46
CA PHE A 95 3.39 7.71 -5.29
C PHE A 95 3.31 6.25 -5.73
N ASP A 96 3.89 5.34 -4.94
CA ASP A 96 3.72 3.90 -5.08
C ASP A 96 2.90 3.40 -3.89
N GLY A 97 1.79 2.72 -4.18
CA GLY A 97 0.86 2.30 -3.15
C GLY A 97 -0.06 1.19 -3.59
N GLU A 98 -1.00 0.87 -2.71
CA GLU A 98 -1.97 -0.19 -2.90
C GLU A 98 -3.37 0.36 -2.65
N LEU A 99 -4.25 0.22 -3.65
CA LEU A 99 -5.65 0.57 -3.53
C LEU A 99 -6.40 -0.60 -2.90
N VAL A 100 -6.88 -0.40 -1.69
CA VAL A 100 -7.60 -1.40 -0.89
C VAL A 100 -9.07 -1.01 -0.75
N LEU A 101 -9.94 -2.02 -0.71
CA LEU A 101 -11.33 -1.86 -0.29
C LEU A 101 -11.40 -2.24 1.18
N ASP A 102 -11.55 -1.24 2.03
CA ASP A 102 -11.76 -1.47 3.46
C ASP A 102 -13.23 -1.75 3.74
N LYS A 103 -13.50 -2.47 4.83
CA LYS A 103 -14.86 -2.70 5.33
C LYS A 103 -14.99 -2.09 6.70
N GLU A 104 -16.04 -1.32 6.89
CA GLU A 104 -16.32 -0.70 8.18
C GLU A 104 -16.77 -1.75 9.21
N ALA A 105 -16.83 -1.36 10.49
CA ALA A 105 -17.14 -2.28 11.59
C ALA A 105 -18.54 -2.94 11.49
N ASP A 106 -19.46 -2.32 10.75
CA ASP A 106 -20.79 -2.86 10.45
C ASP A 106 -20.83 -3.74 9.19
N GLY A 107 -19.68 -3.91 8.53
CA GLY A 107 -19.52 -4.71 7.32
C GLY A 107 -19.91 -4.00 6.02
N SER A 108 -20.19 -2.69 6.07
CA SER A 108 -20.40 -1.84 4.88
C SER A 108 -19.10 -1.52 4.15
#